data_AF-A0A2J8L0D6-F1
#
_entry.id   AF-A0A2J8L0D6-F1
#
_cell.length_a   1.000
_cell.length_b   1.000
_cell.length_c   1.000
_cell.angle_alpha   90.00
_cell.angle_beta   90.00
_cell.angle_gamma   90.00
#
_symmetry.space_group_name_H-M   'P 1'
#
loop_
_entity.id
_entity.type
_entity.pdbx_description
1 polymer ?
#
loop_
_entity_poly.entity_id
_entity_poly.type
_entity_poly.pdbx_seq_one_letter_code
_entity_poly.pdbx_strand_id
1 'polypeptide(L)'
;MSKFFQYGWRCTTNENTYSNRTLMGNWNQERYDLRNIVQPKPLPSQFGHYFETTYDTSYNNKMPLSTHRFKREPHWFPGHQPELDPPRYKCTEKSTYMNSYSKP
;
A
#
# COMPACT_ATOMS: atom_id res chain seq x y z
N MET A 1 -15.32 -31.67 -15.63
CA MET A 1 -14.19 -31.44 -14.69
C MET A 1 -12.80 -31.33 -15.33
N SER A 2 -12.57 -31.60 -16.63
CA SER A 2 -11.19 -31.66 -17.18
C SER A 2 -10.61 -30.36 -17.74
N LYS A 3 -11.42 -29.30 -17.92
CA LYS A 3 -11.00 -28.05 -18.61
C LYS A 3 -9.91 -27.27 -17.88
N PHE A 4 -9.82 -27.39 -16.55
CA PHE A 4 -8.87 -26.65 -15.71
C PHE A 4 -7.57 -27.39 -15.42
N PHE A 5 -7.44 -28.65 -15.88
CA PHE A 5 -6.20 -29.42 -15.77
C PHE A 5 -5.38 -29.40 -17.06
N GLN A 6 -5.78 -28.57 -18.02
CA GLN A 6 -5.12 -28.46 -19.31
C GLN A 6 -4.17 -27.27 -19.25
N TYR A 7 -2.87 -27.56 -19.13
CA TYR A 7 -1.84 -26.55 -19.29
C TYR A 7 -1.92 -25.97 -20.71
N GLY A 8 -1.51 -24.72 -20.89
CA GLY A 8 -1.59 -24.04 -22.19
C GLY A 8 -0.95 -24.86 -23.32
N TRP A 9 -1.34 -24.59 -24.56
CA TRP A 9 -0.93 -25.33 -25.77
C TRP A 9 0.58 -25.32 -26.08
N ARG A 10 1.41 -24.66 -25.26
CA ARG A 10 2.88 -24.70 -25.30
C ARG A 10 3.53 -25.42 -24.11
N CYS A 11 2.75 -25.89 -23.15
CA CYS A 11 3.24 -26.45 -21.90
C CYS A 11 3.49 -27.97 -22.06
N THR A 12 4.75 -28.38 -22.13
CA THR A 12 5.16 -29.79 -22.30
C THR A 12 5.70 -30.44 -21.02
N THR A 13 5.89 -29.68 -19.95
CA THR A 13 6.50 -30.14 -18.69
C THR A 13 5.50 -30.19 -17.55
N ASN A 14 5.67 -31.15 -16.64
CA ASN A 14 4.82 -31.40 -15.48
C ASN A 14 4.87 -30.21 -14.48
N GLU A 15 4.02 -29.20 -14.68
CA GLU A 15 3.97 -27.97 -13.87
C GLU A 15 3.65 -28.21 -12.38
N ASN A 16 3.19 -29.40 -12.00
CA ASN A 16 2.86 -29.77 -10.61
C ASN A 16 4.08 -30.03 -9.72
N THR A 17 5.29 -30.01 -10.27
CA THR A 17 6.52 -30.21 -9.48
C THR A 17 6.90 -28.99 -8.64
N TYR A 18 6.30 -27.83 -8.93
CA TYR A 18 6.64 -26.57 -8.26
C TYR A 18 5.61 -26.22 -7.17
N SER A 19 6.10 -25.62 -6.09
CA SER A 19 5.25 -25.08 -5.04
C SER A 19 4.48 -23.86 -5.54
N ASN A 20 3.33 -23.58 -4.92
CA ASN A 20 2.51 -22.37 -5.12
C ASN A 20 3.25 -21.03 -4.81
N ARG A 21 4.50 -21.11 -4.36
CA ARG A 21 5.40 -19.95 -4.21
C ARG A 21 6.13 -19.59 -5.51
N THR A 22 6.20 -20.51 -6.45
CA THR A 22 6.84 -20.31 -7.75
C THR A 22 5.84 -19.66 -8.70
N LEU A 23 6.26 -18.58 -9.37
CA LEU A 23 5.46 -17.81 -10.34
C LEU A 23 5.27 -18.58 -11.66
N MET A 24 4.56 -19.71 -11.61
CA MET A 24 4.33 -20.62 -12.74
C MET A 24 2.84 -20.98 -12.81
N GLY A 25 2.37 -21.30 -14.02
CA GLY A 25 0.99 -21.75 -14.25
C GLY A 25 -0.05 -20.76 -13.72
N ASN A 26 -0.97 -21.24 -12.87
CA ASN A 26 -2.10 -20.47 -12.35
C ASN A 26 -1.83 -19.75 -11.01
N TRP A 27 -0.56 -19.44 -10.73
CA TRP A 27 -0.11 -18.86 -9.45
C TRP A 27 -0.99 -17.71 -8.94
N ASN A 28 -1.39 -16.78 -9.81
CA ASN A 28 -2.18 -15.61 -9.40
C ASN A 28 -3.58 -16.02 -8.91
N GLN A 29 -4.26 -16.91 -9.62
CA GLN A 29 -5.60 -17.35 -9.22
C GLN A 29 -5.55 -18.22 -7.97
N GLU A 30 -4.54 -19.09 -7.84
CA GLU A 30 -4.37 -19.95 -6.66
C GLU A 30 -4.05 -19.13 -5.40
N ARG A 31 -3.25 -18.06 -5.53
CA ARG A 31 -2.96 -17.14 -4.44
C ARG A 31 -4.21 -16.41 -3.92
N TYR A 32 -5.10 -16.00 -4.83
CA TYR A 32 -6.30 -15.25 -4.49
C TYR A 32 -7.57 -16.12 -4.44
N ASP A 33 -7.43 -17.44 -4.48
CA ASP A 33 -8.56 -18.34 -4.35
C ASP A 33 -9.15 -18.21 -2.94
N LEU A 34 -10.48 -18.07 -2.88
CA LEU A 34 -11.22 -17.96 -1.62
C LEU A 34 -10.95 -19.15 -0.70
N ARG A 35 -10.68 -20.34 -1.25
CA ARG A 35 -10.30 -21.52 -0.46
C ARG A 35 -9.03 -21.32 0.37
N ASN A 36 -8.08 -20.54 -0.17
CA ASN A 36 -6.80 -20.26 0.48
C ASN A 36 -6.87 -19.00 1.36
N ILE A 37 -7.69 -18.02 1.00
CA ILE A 37 -7.90 -16.80 1.77
C ILE A 37 -8.73 -17.08 3.03
N VAL A 38 -9.75 -17.93 2.93
CA VAL A 38 -10.66 -18.28 4.03
C VAL A 38 -10.08 -19.43 4.84
N GLN A 39 -8.81 -19.33 5.26
CA GLN A 39 -8.33 -20.20 6.33
C GLN A 39 -8.88 -19.67 7.66
N PRO A 40 -9.77 -20.42 8.33
CA PRO A 40 -10.26 -20.02 9.64
C PRO A 40 -9.08 -20.01 10.63
N LYS A 41 -9.13 -19.09 11.59
CA LYS A 41 -8.18 -19.11 12.70
C LYS A 41 -8.27 -20.45 13.43
N PRO A 42 -7.15 -21.03 13.89
CA PRO A 42 -7.18 -22.24 14.70
C PRO A 42 -7.98 -21.98 15.99
N LEU A 43 -8.54 -23.05 16.55
CA LEU A 43 -9.23 -22.96 17.84
C LEU A 43 -8.27 -22.42 18.91
N PRO A 44 -8.74 -21.55 19.81
CA PRO A 44 -7.93 -21.05 20.90
C PRO A 44 -7.47 -22.21 21.79
N SER A 45 -6.23 -22.13 22.29
CA SER A 45 -5.74 -23.09 23.26
C SER A 45 -6.54 -22.99 24.56
N GLN A 46 -6.57 -24.06 25.35
CA GLN A 46 -7.25 -24.05 26.65
C GLN A 46 -6.69 -22.95 27.57
N PHE A 47 -5.39 -22.72 27.53
CA PHE A 47 -4.76 -21.63 28.28
C PHE A 47 -5.17 -20.26 27.74
N GLY A 48 -5.15 -20.07 26.41
CA GLY A 48 -5.54 -18.81 25.79
C GLY A 48 -7.01 -18.46 26.01
N HIS A 49 -7.89 -19.46 26.09
CA HIS A 49 -9.30 -19.21 26.41
C HIS A 49 -9.53 -18.81 27.87
N TYR A 50 -8.77 -19.39 28.81
CA TYR A 50 -9.02 -19.19 30.25
C TYR A 50 -8.19 -18.08 30.90
N PHE A 51 -6.99 -17.81 30.39
CA PHE A 51 -6.01 -16.96 31.08
C PHE A 51 -5.50 -15.78 30.24
N GLU A 52 -5.58 -15.83 28.91
CA GLU A 52 -5.19 -14.67 28.09
C GLU A 52 -6.26 -13.58 28.19
N THR A 53 -5.81 -12.36 28.43
CA THR A 53 -6.69 -11.19 28.47
C THR A 53 -6.71 -10.50 27.11
N THR A 54 -7.81 -9.81 26.82
CA THR A 54 -7.89 -8.93 25.63
C THR A 54 -6.84 -7.82 25.67
N TYR A 55 -6.45 -7.39 26.87
CA TYR A 55 -5.38 -6.43 27.09
C TYR A 55 -4.03 -7.00 26.63
N ASP A 56 -3.63 -8.15 27.15
CA ASP A 56 -2.36 -8.83 26.82
C ASP A 56 -2.25 -9.10 25.32
N THR A 57 -3.31 -9.65 24.73
CA THR A 57 -3.37 -9.86 23.27
C THR A 57 -3.29 -8.54 22.50
N SER A 58 -3.96 -7.47 22.91
CA SER A 58 -3.92 -6.20 22.15
C SER A 58 -2.56 -5.50 22.19
N TYR A 59 -1.84 -5.53 23.31
CA TYR A 59 -0.60 -4.78 23.51
C TYR A 59 0.67 -5.59 23.26
N ASN A 60 0.65 -6.90 23.52
CA ASN A 60 1.80 -7.78 23.30
C ASN A 60 1.77 -8.52 21.96
N ASN A 61 0.72 -8.34 21.16
CA ASN A 61 0.69 -8.88 19.81
C ASN A 61 1.84 -8.29 18.99
N LYS A 62 2.79 -9.15 18.63
CA LYS A 62 3.84 -8.89 17.64
C LYS A 62 3.24 -8.85 16.24
N MET A 63 2.17 -8.07 16.02
CA MET A 63 1.69 -7.78 14.67
C MET A 63 2.90 -7.23 13.90
N PRO A 64 3.24 -7.80 12.73
CA PRO A 64 4.31 -7.27 11.93
C PRO A 64 3.99 -5.80 11.69
N LEU A 65 4.88 -4.91 12.15
CA LEU A 65 4.76 -3.49 11.82
C LEU A 65 4.67 -3.42 10.31
N SER A 66 3.50 -3.04 9.80
CA SER A 66 3.33 -2.78 8.37
C SER A 66 4.47 -1.87 7.94
N THR A 67 5.28 -2.34 7.00
CA THR A 67 6.36 -1.55 6.39
C THR A 67 5.78 -0.28 5.74
N HIS A 68 4.46 -0.26 5.51
CA HIS A 68 3.66 0.85 5.02
C HIS A 68 3.02 1.67 6.15
N ARG A 69 3.73 1.91 7.27
CA ARG A 69 3.37 3.05 8.12
C ARG A 69 3.92 4.29 7.43
N PHE A 70 3.08 4.95 6.63
CA PHE A 70 3.37 6.29 6.15
C PHE A 70 3.63 7.15 7.38
N LYS A 71 4.87 7.67 7.53
CA LYS A 71 5.19 8.59 8.61
C LYS A 71 4.27 9.79 8.42
N ARG A 72 3.30 9.95 9.33
CA ARG A 72 2.49 11.17 9.37
C ARG A 72 3.41 12.26 9.88
N GLU A 73 4.06 12.95 8.96
CA GLU A 73 4.78 14.17 9.31
C GLU A 73 3.76 15.18 9.87
N PRO A 74 4.14 15.98 10.87
CA PRO A 74 3.32 17.10 11.30
C PRO A 74 3.15 18.04 10.11
N HIS A 75 2.00 17.95 9.45
CA HIS A 75 1.64 18.82 8.34
C HIS A 75 1.19 20.16 8.93
N TRP A 76 2.10 21.14 8.94
CA TRP A 76 1.71 22.53 9.13
C TRP A 76 1.37 23.10 7.76
N PHE A 77 0.16 23.63 7.59
CA PHE A 77 -0.16 24.44 6.41
C PHE A 77 0.83 25.61 6.35
N PRO A 78 1.45 25.93 5.21
CA PRO A 78 2.32 27.09 5.11
C PRO A 78 1.54 28.32 5.57
N GLY A 79 1.96 28.93 6.68
CA GLY A 79 1.23 30.03 7.32
C GLY A 79 1.28 31.34 6.53
N HIS A 80 2.12 31.40 5.50
CA HIS A 80 2.26 32.56 4.63
C HIS A 80 1.35 32.42 3.41
N GLN A 81 0.40 33.33 3.25
CA GLN A 81 -0.48 33.42 2.08
C GLN A 81 -0.17 34.70 1.29
N PRO A 82 0.66 34.65 0.22
CA PRO A 82 1.11 35.83 -0.53
C PRO A 82 -0.01 36.68 -1.14
N GLU A 83 -1.19 36.09 -1.29
CA GLU A 83 -2.36 36.77 -1.84
C GLU A 83 -2.89 37.86 -0.90
N LEU A 84 -2.73 37.69 0.41
CA LEU A 84 -3.16 38.62 1.45
C LEU A 84 -2.18 39.78 1.69
N ASP A 85 -0.99 39.72 1.10
CA ASP A 85 0.02 40.76 1.27
C ASP A 85 -0.51 42.11 0.73
N PRO A 86 -0.30 43.23 1.43
CA PRO A 86 -0.70 44.54 0.93
C PRO A 86 -0.06 44.85 -0.43
N PRO A 87 -0.72 45.63 -1.32
CA PRO A 87 -0.21 45.95 -2.65
C PRO A 87 1.20 46.57 -2.66
N ARG A 88 1.61 47.21 -1.56
CA ARG A 88 2.94 47.80 -1.39
C ARG A 88 4.08 46.78 -1.37
N TYR A 89 3.79 45.53 -1.01
CA TYR A 89 4.76 44.44 -0.95
C TYR A 89 4.63 43.46 -2.12
N LYS A 90 3.64 43.66 -3.00
CA LYS A 90 3.46 42.83 -4.19
C LYS A 90 4.45 43.27 -5.27
N CYS A 91 5.13 42.32 -5.88
CA CYS A 91 5.89 42.57 -7.10
C CYS A 91 4.90 43.02 -8.18
N THR A 92 5.01 44.27 -8.62
CA THR A 92 4.20 44.75 -9.75
C THR A 92 4.80 44.18 -11.02
N GLU A 93 4.01 43.44 -11.79
CA GLU A 93 4.45 42.92 -13.08
C GLU A 93 4.80 44.07 -14.02
N LYS A 94 5.93 43.95 -14.72
CA LYS A 94 6.38 44.96 -15.69
C LYS A 94 5.59 44.81 -16.98
N SER A 95 5.05 45.91 -17.49
CA SER A 95 4.40 45.92 -18.80
C SER A 95 5.40 45.62 -19.93
N THR A 96 4.88 45.17 -21.07
CA THR A 96 5.68 44.93 -22.28
C THR A 96 6.49 46.16 -22.64
N TYR A 97 5.92 47.35 -22.50
CA TYR A 97 6.61 48.63 -22.71
C TYR A 97 7.78 48.82 -21.73
N MET A 98 7.58 48.60 -20.43
CA MET A 98 8.66 48.74 -19.43
C MET A 98 9.81 47.74 -19.65
N ASN A 99 9.52 46.54 -20.15
CA ASN A 99 10.54 45.55 -20.49
C ASN A 99 11.27 45.90 -21.80
N SER A 100 10.58 46.52 -22.75
CA SER A 100 11.14 46.89 -24.05
C SER A 100 12.08 48.10 -23.98
N TYR A 101 11.83 49.00 -23.02
CA TYR A 101 12.53 50.28 -22.90
C TYR A 101 13.27 50.46 -21.57
N SER A 102 13.44 49.38 -20.77
CA SER A 102 14.35 49.45 -19.62
C SER A 102 15.78 49.63 -20.12
N LYS A 103 16.50 50.59 -19.54
CA LYS A 103 17.93 50.81 -19.82
C LYS A 103 18.72 49.51 -19.54
N PRO A 104 19.77 49.22 -20.32
CA PRO A 104 20.64 48.07 -20.07
C PRO A 104 21.34 48.16 -18.71
#